data_AF-F8E7U4-F1
#
_entry.id   AF-F8E7U4-F1
#
_cell.length_a   1.000
_cell.length_b   1.000
_cell.length_c   1.000
_cell.angle_alpha   90.00
_cell.angle_beta   90.00
_cell.angle_gamma   90.00
#
_symmetry.space_group_name_H-M   'P 1'
#
loop_
_entity.id
_entity.type
_entity.pdbx_description
1 polymer ?
#
loop_
_entity_poly.entity_id
_entity_poly.type
_entity_poly.pdbx_seq_one_letter_code
_entity_poly.pdbx_strand_id
1 'polypeptide(L)' 'MVTGNFNTNIKYNGKIYHIQTEIIRGNIITQVFDGGKILISRKNPYEDYNSSVKQHKEVEDLVKCGKF' A
#
# COMPACT_ATOMS: atom_id res chain seq x y z
N MET A 1 -20.18 -0.52 7.86
CA MET A 1 -19.17 -0.06 6.89
C MET A 1 -17.95 -0.95 7.04
N VAL A 2 -17.60 -1.77 6.04
CA VAL A 2 -16.30 -2.45 6.03
C VAL A 2 -15.30 -1.42 5.52
N THR A 3 -14.69 -0.66 6.44
CA THR A 3 -13.47 0.08 6.15
C THR A 3 -12.33 -0.94 6.09
N GLY A 4 -12.19 -1.60 4.94
CA GLY A 4 -11.07 -2.51 4.70
C GLY A 4 -9.79 -1.70 4.58
N ASN A 5 -9.02 -1.62 5.65
CA ASN A 5 -7.64 -1.15 5.62
C ASN A 5 -6.70 -2.36 5.54
N PHE A 6 -5.64 -2.26 4.73
CA PHE A 6 -4.58 -3.26 4.70
C PHE A 6 -3.31 -2.61 5.20
N ASN A 7 -2.69 -3.21 6.22
CA ASN A 7 -1.44 -2.73 6.77
C ASN A 7 -0.44 -3.89 6.80
N THR A 8 0.68 -3.74 6.09
CA THR A 8 1.75 -4.73 6.07
C THR A 8 3.08 -4.07 6.35
N ASN A 9 3.88 -4.68 7.21
CA ASN A 9 5.29 -4.33 7.37
C ASN A 9 6.14 -5.29 6.53
N ILE A 10 7.01 -4.74 5.69
CA ILE A 10 7.98 -5.52 4.90
C ILE A 10 9.38 -5.17 5.35
N LYS A 11 10.17 -6.20 5.69
CA LYS A 11 11.61 -6.05 5.90
C LYS A 11 12.34 -6.25 4.58
N TYR A 12 13.04 -5.23 4.10
CA TYR A 12 13.86 -5.30 2.89
C TYR A 12 15.18 -4.54 3.11
N ASN A 13 16.30 -5.18 2.75
CA ASN A 13 17.65 -4.63 2.90
C ASN A 13 17.95 -4.04 4.30
N GLY A 14 17.55 -4.76 5.36
CA GLY A 14 17.77 -4.34 6.75
C GLY A 14 16.84 -3.24 7.26
N LYS A 15 16.00 -2.63 6.41
CA LYS A 15 14.99 -1.64 6.79
C LYS A 15 13.59 -2.24 6.86
N ILE A 16 12.72 -1.61 7.65
CA ILE A 16 11.28 -1.94 7.71
C ILE A 16 10.52 -0.84 6.97
N TYR A 17 9.72 -1.24 6.00
CA TYR A 17 8.81 -0.39 5.28
C TYR A 17 7.38 -0.71 5.70
N HIS A 18 6.59 0.32 6.00
CA HIS A 18 5.17 0.17 6.32
C HIS A 18 4.33 0.46 5.09
N ILE A 19 3.44 -0.46 4.73
CA ILE A 19 2.54 -0.34 3.59
C ILE A 19 1.12 -0.23 4.13
N GLN A 20 0.45 0.87 3.82
CA GLN A 20 -0.92 1.13 4.24
C GLN A 20 -1.79 1.33 3.02
N THR A 21 -2.91 0.62 2.93
CA THR A 21 -3.96 0.81 1.92
C THR A 21 -5.26 1.23 2.59
N GLU A 22 -5.85 2.32 2.10
CA GLU A 22 -7.13 2.87 2.59
C GLU A 22 -8.04 3.22 1.43
N ILE A 23 -9.35 3.08 1.63
CA ILE A 23 -10.37 3.53 0.67
C ILE A 23 -10.89 4.89 1.12
N ILE A 24 -10.55 5.94 0.38
CA ILE A 24 -10.90 7.33 0.69
C ILE A 24 -11.65 7.95 -0.49
N ARG A 25 -12.90 8.36 -0.25
CA ARG A 25 -13.75 9.06 -1.24
C ARG A 25 -13.79 8.32 -2.60
N GLY A 26 -14.04 7.01 -2.58
CA GLY A 26 -14.13 6.19 -3.79
C GLY A 26 -12.78 5.92 -4.48
N ASN A 27 -11.67 6.13 -3.79
CA ASN A 27 -10.33 5.82 -4.31
C ASN A 27 -9.59 4.90 -3.33
N ILE A 28 -8.80 3.98 -3.86
CA ILE A 28 -7.83 3.19 -3.13
C ILE A 28 -6.52 3.96 -3.10
N ILE A 29 -6.07 4.31 -1.90
CA ILE A 29 -4.79 4.97 -1.66
C ILE A 29 -3.88 3.98 -0.97
N THR A 30 -2.75 3.64 -1.60
CA THR A 30 -1.71 2.79 -1.01
C THR A 30 -0.43 3.59 -0.86
N GLN A 31 0.10 3.65 0.35
CA GLN A 31 1.32 4.40 0.68
C GLN A 31 2.37 3.48 1.28
N VAL A 32 3.63 3.74 0.94
CA VAL A 32 4.80 3.10 1.56
C VAL A 32 5.51 4.13 2.42
N PHE A 33 5.79 3.81 3.67
CA PHE A 33 6.48 4.65 4.63
C PHE A 33 7.85 4.07 5.02
N ASP A 34 8.85 4.94 5.14
CA ASP A 34 10.13 4.69 5.83
C ASP A 34 10.24 5.71 6.98
N GLY A 35 10.10 5.26 8.23
CA GLY A 35 10.22 6.11 9.41
C GLY A 35 9.28 7.33 9.45
N GLY A 36 8.07 7.22 8.87
CA GLY A 36 7.08 8.30 8.80
C GLY A 36 7.15 9.17 7.54
N LYS A 37 8.15 8.97 6.67
CA LYS A 37 8.20 9.60 5.34
C LYS A 37 7.50 8.71 4.31
N ILE A 38 6.60 9.28 3.52
CA ILE A 38 6.00 8.60 2.36
C ILE A 38 7.04 8.52 1.24
N LEU A 39 7.34 7.29 0.80
CA LEU A 39 8.23 7.01 -0.34
C LEU A 39 7.43 6.82 -1.63
N ILE A 40 6.32 6.09 -1.54
CA ILE A 40 5.40 5.85 -2.65
C ILE A 40 4.00 6.22 -2.22
N SER A 41 3.22 6.83 -3.13
CA SER A 41 1.77 6.96 -3.00
C SER A 41 1.12 6.57 -4.31
N ARG A 42 0.35 5.48 -4.31
CA ARG A 42 -0.45 5.03 -5.45
C ARG A 42 -1.92 5.31 -5.16
N LYS A 43 -2.61 5.88 -6.14
CA LYS A 43 -4.04 6.20 -6.07
C LYS A 43 -4.74 5.66 -7.31
N ASN A 44 -5.72 4.79 -7.12
CA ASN A 44 -6.62 4.34 -8.18
C ASN A 44 -8.08 4.43 -7.73
N PRO A 45 -9.05 4.48 -8.64
CA PRO A 45 -10.46 4.35 -8.30
C PRO A 45 -10.76 3.05 -7.54
N TYR A 46 -11.67 3.10 -6.58
CA TYR A 46 -12.21 1.91 -5.93
C TYR A 46 -13.34 1.33 -6.79
N GLU A 47 -13.10 0.16 -7.37
CA GLU A 47 -14.11 -0.57 -8.15
C GLU A 47 -14.79 -1.63 -7.27
N ASP A 48 -13.98 -2.43 -6.60
CA ASP A 48 -14.41 -3.49 -5.68
C ASP A 48 -13.31 -3.83 -4.66
N TYR A 49 -13.59 -4.80 -3.78
CA TYR A 49 -12.60 -5.29 -2.82
C TYR A 49 -11.36 -5.92 -3.47
N ASN A 50 -11.49 -6.55 -4.64
CA ASN A 50 -10.36 -7.16 -5.32
C ASN A 50 -9.39 -6.10 -5.86
N SER A 51 -9.90 -4.94 -6.28
CA SER A 51 -9.08 -3.81 -6.74
C SER A 51 -8.17 -3.28 -5.61
N SER A 52 -8.64 -3.26 -4.36
CA SER A 52 -7.83 -2.83 -3.21
C SER A 52 -6.79 -3.89 -2.81
N VAL A 53 -7.15 -5.17 -2.84
CA VAL A 53 -6.21 -6.29 -2.62
C VAL A 53 -5.12 -6.30 -3.69
N LYS A 54 -5.50 -6.15 -4.96
CA LYS A 54 -4.56 -6.13 -6.10
C LYS A 54 -3.55 -5.00 -5.95
N GLN A 55 -4.02 -3.77 -5.71
CA GLN A 55 -3.13 -2.63 -5.54
C GLN A 55 -2.17 -2.81 -4.35
N HIS A 56 -2.66 -3.35 -3.24
CA HIS A 56 -1.81 -3.62 -2.08
C HIS A 56 -0.68 -4.60 -2.43
N LYS A 57 -1.00 -5.74 -3.03
CA LYS A 57 -0.02 -6.75 -3.46
C LYS A 57 1.00 -6.20 -4.45
N GLU A 58 0.55 -5.42 -5.43
CA GLU A 58 1.46 -4.78 -6.40
C GLU A 58 2.48 -3.88 -5.72
N VAL A 59 2.07 -3.12 -4.70
CA VAL A 59 2.98 -2.26 -3.93
C VAL A 59 3.90 -3.08 -3.03
N GLU A 60 3.40 -4.15 -2.39
CA GLU A 60 4.24 -5.10 -1.64
C GLU A 60 5.36 -5.69 -2.52
N ASP A 61 5.02 -6.09 -3.75
CA ASP A 61 5.98 -6.67 -4.69
C ASP A 61 7.03 -5.64 -5.16
N LEU A 62 6.63 -4.38 -5.38
CA LEU A 62 7.58 -3.30 -5.66
C LEU A 62 8.57 -3.11 -4.51
N VAL A 63 8.10 -3.14 -3.26
CA VAL A 63 8.97 -3.02 -2.08
C VAL A 63 9.91 -4.21 -1.95
N LYS A 64 9.41 -5.44 -2.14
CA LYS A 64 10.25 -6.65 -2.10
C LYS A 64 11.30 -6.71 -3.21
N CYS A 65 11.01 -6.10 -4.36
CA CYS A 65 11.95 -6.02 -5.49
C CYS A 65 12.88 -4.80 -5.44
N GLY A 66 12.74 -3.89 -4.48
CA GLY A 66 13.53 -2.64 -4.43
C GLY A 66 13.24 -1.67 -5.58
N LYS A 67 12.04 -1.73 -6.16
CA LYS A 67 11.62 -0.94 -7.33
C LYS A 67 10.73 0.24 -6.92
N PHE A 68 11.23 1.11 -6.05
CA PHE A 68 10.48 2.28 -5.55
C PHE A 68 11.36 3.49 -5.29
#